data_AF-A0A519MR43-F1
#
_entry.id   AF-A0A519MR43-F1
#
_cell.length_a   1.000
_cell.length_b   1.000
_cell.length_c   1.000
_cell.angle_alpha   90.00
_cell.angle_beta   90.00
_cell.angle_gamma   90.00
#
_symmetry.space_group_name_H-M   'P 1'
#
loop_
_entity.id
_entity.type
_entity.pdbx_description
1 polymer ?
#
loop_
_entity_poly.entity_id
_entity_poly.type
_entity_poly.pdbx_seq_one_letter_code
_entity_poly.pdbx_strand_id
1 'polypeptide(L)'
;MIEIDIEQENKAIAKEYKELLRISYQTLSEDDKKLIRKAFDVAVDAHKDQRRKSGEAYIFHPIAVAKIVASEIGLGATSIASALMHDVVEDTDITVEDIERMFNPKIAKIVEGLTKIAQVKTDQEISMQAENFRKMLLTLNDDVRVILIKIADRLHNMQTMGSMAEYKQAKIASETLYIYAPLAHRLGLYNIKNELEDLGLKYTEPAVYESIVSKIKETKQEQDAYITSISDVLKAAMDEEGIEYVIKGRPKSIYSIRRKMLAQGVTFDEVYDKFALRITYKAEPSQEKFIAWKIYSIVTDHYRPSPSRLRDWISSPKSTGYEALHITVMGPKGRWVEIQVRSERMDEVAEKGYAAHYKYKQGAGGEEHGLETWLNLLKEALENSSANAVDFVEDFKLNLYAKEIYVFTPKGEIKSLPKGATSLDFAFSIHSEIGMRTRGTRVNGKLVPLNHVLNSGDQVEVITSQSQKPNPHWLDYVTTSRAKNKIKSVLNESTKKIAEDGKELLTRKLRHLKITLNEATLNELVSYFKLKTSLDLFYRAGVGTIDNQQLKDYAALKSNSFMNFFKGKIKRTPNLPIEQIQREELSRNYDLLVFGKEEDKLDYKLSNCCNPIPGDDVFGFITINEGIKVHKR
;
A
#
# COMPACT_ATOMS: atom_id res chain seq x y z
N MET A 1 0.98 15.05 46.12
CA MET A 1 1.41 13.65 45.99
C MET A 1 0.19 12.80 46.28
N ILE A 2 -0.33 12.09 45.28
CA ILE A 2 -1.38 11.10 45.50
C ILE A 2 -0.70 9.96 46.25
N GLU A 3 -1.18 9.63 47.44
CA GLU A 3 -0.69 8.47 48.21
C GLU A 3 -1.06 7.23 47.39
N ILE A 4 -0.07 6.64 46.71
CA ILE A 4 -0.29 5.47 45.86
C ILE A 4 -0.40 4.27 46.78
N ASP A 5 -1.60 3.70 46.87
CA ASP A 5 -1.82 2.41 47.55
C ASP A 5 -1.25 1.29 46.66
N ILE A 6 0.01 0.96 46.91
CA ILE A 6 0.77 -0.09 46.21
C ILE A 6 0.05 -1.45 46.32
N GLU A 7 -0.69 -1.69 47.40
CA GLU A 7 -1.42 -2.94 47.60
C GLU A 7 -2.66 -3.01 46.69
N GLN A 8 -3.39 -1.90 46.54
CA GLN A 8 -4.48 -1.81 45.58
C GLN A 8 -4.00 -1.92 44.12
N GLU A 9 -2.88 -1.27 43.79
CA GLU A 9 -2.30 -1.33 42.44
C GLU A 9 -1.87 -2.76 42.07
N ASN A 10 -1.17 -3.45 42.99
CA ASN A 10 -0.79 -4.86 42.80
C ASN A 10 -2.01 -5.79 42.67
N LYS A 11 -3.09 -5.52 43.43
CA LYS A 11 -4.34 -6.28 43.32
C LYS A 11 -5.03 -6.06 41.97
N ALA A 12 -4.99 -4.84 41.44
CA ALA A 12 -5.49 -4.52 40.10
C ALA A 12 -4.67 -5.23 39.01
N ILE A 13 -3.34 -5.14 39.07
CA ILE A 13 -2.43 -5.84 38.14
C ILE A 13 -2.71 -7.35 38.14
N ALA A 14 -2.86 -7.97 39.31
CA ALA A 14 -3.17 -9.39 39.42
C ALA A 14 -4.54 -9.76 38.84
N LYS A 15 -5.54 -8.86 38.94
CA LYS A 15 -6.86 -9.03 38.33
C LYS A 15 -6.77 -9.02 36.82
N GLU A 16 -6.06 -8.03 36.25
CA GLU A 16 -5.87 -7.90 34.81
C GLU A 16 -5.13 -9.11 34.21
N TYR A 17 -4.12 -9.63 34.90
CA TYR A 17 -3.42 -10.85 34.52
C TYR A 17 -4.32 -12.10 34.55
N LYS A 18 -5.14 -12.26 35.60
CA LYS A 18 -6.10 -13.39 35.67
C LYS A 18 -7.13 -13.33 34.56
N GLU A 19 -7.54 -12.12 34.19
CA GLU A 19 -8.44 -11.91 33.05
C GLU A 19 -7.76 -12.29 31.73
N LEU A 20 -6.51 -11.88 31.49
CA LEU A 20 -5.72 -12.27 30.32
C LEU A 20 -5.73 -13.80 30.10
N LEU A 21 -5.51 -14.57 31.16
CA LEU A 21 -5.52 -16.04 31.09
C LEU A 21 -6.92 -16.63 30.80
N ARG A 22 -7.99 -15.91 31.16
CA ARG A 22 -9.39 -16.34 30.96
C ARG A 22 -9.94 -16.00 29.59
N ILE A 23 -9.57 -14.84 29.05
CA ILE A 23 -10.08 -14.33 27.77
C ILE A 23 -9.34 -14.92 26.57
N SER A 24 -8.25 -15.65 26.80
CA SER A 24 -7.49 -16.30 25.74
C SER A 24 -8.40 -17.15 24.88
N TYR A 25 -8.40 -16.85 23.58
CA TYR A 25 -9.22 -17.56 22.62
C TYR A 25 -8.76 -19.02 22.42
N GLN A 26 -7.47 -19.26 22.57
CA GLN A 26 -6.89 -20.60 22.51
C GLN A 26 -6.89 -21.23 23.90
N THR A 27 -7.16 -22.54 23.95
CA THR A 27 -6.97 -23.35 25.16
C THR A 27 -5.49 -23.40 25.50
N LEU A 28 -5.10 -22.72 26.57
CA LEU A 28 -3.72 -22.69 27.06
C LEU A 28 -3.42 -23.94 27.89
N SER A 29 -2.35 -24.65 27.53
CA SER A 29 -1.82 -25.74 28.35
C SER A 29 -1.23 -25.20 29.66
N GLU A 30 -0.94 -26.09 30.62
CA GLU A 30 -0.28 -25.66 31.86
C GLU A 30 1.12 -25.09 31.60
N ASP A 31 1.84 -25.60 30.60
CA ASP A 31 3.15 -25.06 30.23
C ASP A 31 3.05 -23.71 29.53
N ASP A 32 2.00 -23.47 28.74
CA ASP A 32 1.69 -22.15 28.17
C ASP A 32 1.42 -21.12 29.27
N LYS A 33 0.65 -21.50 30.30
CA LYS A 33 0.37 -20.61 31.44
C LYS A 33 1.65 -20.28 32.20
N LYS A 34 2.55 -21.25 32.41
CA LYS A 34 3.86 -21.00 33.03
C LYS A 34 4.72 -20.06 32.19
N LEU A 35 4.72 -20.21 30.87
CA LEU A 35 5.44 -19.32 29.95
C LEU A 35 4.93 -17.88 30.05
N ILE A 36 3.60 -17.70 29.97
CA ILE A 36 2.96 -16.38 30.08
C ILE A 36 3.20 -15.79 31.47
N ARG A 37 3.17 -16.61 32.53
CA ARG A 37 3.48 -16.17 33.89
C ARG A 37 4.90 -15.63 33.99
N LYS A 38 5.88 -16.38 33.47
CA LYS A 38 7.27 -15.94 33.46
C LYS A 38 7.46 -14.62 32.72
N ALA A 39 6.85 -14.46 31.55
CA ALA A 39 6.91 -13.22 30.78
C ALA A 39 6.26 -12.03 31.52
N PHE A 40 5.14 -12.29 32.20
CA PHE A 40 4.48 -11.31 33.04
C PHE A 40 5.36 -10.87 34.21
N ASP A 41 5.97 -11.80 34.94
CA ASP A 41 6.82 -11.48 36.08
C ASP A 41 8.05 -10.65 35.64
N VAL A 42 8.63 -10.96 34.47
CA VAL A 42 9.72 -10.17 33.86
C VAL A 42 9.26 -8.76 33.51
N ALA A 43 8.11 -8.62 32.84
CA ALA A 43 7.58 -7.31 32.46
C ALA A 43 7.24 -6.44 33.68
N VAL A 44 6.69 -7.04 34.75
CA VAL A 44 6.39 -6.34 36.00
C VAL A 44 7.67 -5.81 36.66
N ASP A 45 8.72 -6.62 36.76
CA ASP A 45 9.99 -6.19 37.37
C ASP A 45 10.70 -5.14 36.51
N ALA A 46 10.70 -5.33 35.19
CA ALA A 46 11.27 -4.41 34.22
C ALA A 46 10.64 -3.00 34.33
N HIS A 47 9.31 -2.92 34.41
CA HIS A 47 8.57 -1.65 34.41
C HIS A 47 8.15 -1.15 35.80
N LYS A 48 8.72 -1.68 36.89
CA LYS A 48 8.29 -1.39 38.28
C LYS A 48 8.28 0.10 38.64
N ASP A 49 9.31 0.82 38.19
CA ASP A 49 9.53 2.24 38.48
C ASP A 49 8.97 3.15 37.37
N GLN A 50 8.44 2.57 36.29
CA GLN A 50 7.93 3.31 35.15
C GLN A 50 6.44 3.65 35.32
N ARG A 51 6.06 4.86 34.92
CA ARG A 51 4.68 5.35 34.98
C ARG A 51 4.28 6.02 33.66
N ARG A 52 3.01 5.92 33.29
CA ARG A 52 2.45 6.65 32.14
C ARG A 52 2.20 8.11 32.49
N LYS A 53 1.98 8.94 31.46
CA LYS A 53 1.60 10.36 31.62
C LYS A 53 0.27 10.56 32.36
N SER A 54 -0.60 9.55 32.34
CA SER A 54 -1.84 9.51 33.14
C SER A 54 -1.58 9.32 34.65
N GLY A 55 -0.39 8.86 35.04
CA GLY A 55 -0.03 8.50 36.41
C GLY A 55 -0.14 7.00 36.74
N GLU A 56 -0.70 6.19 35.83
CA GLU A 56 -0.87 4.74 36.03
C GLU A 56 0.45 3.95 35.86
N ALA A 57 0.54 2.78 36.50
CA ALA A 57 1.62 1.82 36.29
C ALA A 57 1.78 1.45 34.81
N TYR A 58 3.02 1.51 34.29
CA TYR A 58 3.26 1.24 32.87
C TYR A 58 2.82 -0.16 32.44
N ILE A 59 2.92 -1.14 33.35
CA ILE A 59 2.59 -2.54 33.12
C ILE A 59 1.15 -2.80 32.65
N PHE A 60 0.20 -1.90 32.95
CA PHE A 60 -1.17 -2.04 32.44
C PHE A 60 -1.21 -2.05 30.90
N HIS A 61 -0.30 -1.33 30.25
CA HIS A 61 -0.23 -1.31 28.79
C HIS A 61 0.21 -2.66 28.19
N PRO A 62 1.38 -3.24 28.54
CA PRO A 62 1.74 -4.56 28.04
C PRO A 62 0.69 -5.64 28.32
N ILE A 63 0.01 -5.58 29.49
CA ILE A 63 -1.10 -6.50 29.78
C ILE A 63 -2.27 -6.29 28.80
N ALA A 64 -2.67 -5.05 28.56
CA ALA A 64 -3.77 -4.75 27.63
C ALA A 64 -3.43 -5.13 26.18
N VAL A 65 -2.19 -4.91 25.74
CA VAL A 65 -1.72 -5.37 24.42
C VAL A 65 -1.77 -6.90 24.34
N ALA A 66 -1.30 -7.60 25.38
CA ALA A 66 -1.39 -9.05 25.44
C ALA A 66 -2.84 -9.55 25.44
N LYS A 67 -3.77 -8.82 26.06
CA LYS A 67 -5.22 -9.13 26.02
C LYS A 67 -5.76 -9.04 24.60
N ILE A 68 -5.50 -7.95 23.88
CA ILE A 68 -5.89 -7.79 22.46
C ILE A 68 -5.31 -8.93 21.61
N VAL A 69 -4.04 -9.26 21.80
CA VAL A 69 -3.36 -10.36 21.09
C VAL A 69 -4.03 -11.72 21.39
N ALA A 70 -4.44 -11.96 22.64
CA ALA A 70 -5.03 -13.22 23.09
C ALA A 70 -6.50 -13.38 22.69
N SER A 71 -7.31 -12.32 22.73
CA SER A 71 -8.76 -12.38 22.52
C SER A 71 -9.19 -11.95 21.12
N GLU A 72 -8.73 -10.80 20.65
CA GLU A 72 -9.18 -10.20 19.39
C GLU A 72 -8.44 -10.78 18.19
N ILE A 73 -7.11 -10.90 18.30
CA ILE A 73 -6.31 -11.57 17.29
C ILE A 73 -6.41 -13.08 17.48
N GLY A 74 -6.20 -13.59 18.70
CA GLY A 74 -6.30 -15.03 18.99
C GLY A 74 -5.00 -15.79 18.74
N LEU A 75 -3.86 -15.16 19.02
CA LEU A 75 -2.55 -15.80 18.94
C LEU A 75 -2.24 -16.65 20.17
N GLY A 76 -1.33 -17.62 20.02
CA GLY A 76 -0.93 -18.54 21.08
C GLY A 76 0.08 -17.95 22.09
N ALA A 77 0.47 -18.77 23.06
CA ALA A 77 1.24 -18.36 24.24
C ALA A 77 2.56 -17.63 23.94
N THR A 78 3.26 -18.02 22.87
CA THR A 78 4.51 -17.35 22.44
C THR A 78 4.28 -15.88 22.07
N SER A 79 3.19 -15.58 21.35
CA SER A 79 2.85 -14.21 20.96
C SER A 79 2.35 -13.41 22.15
N ILE A 80 1.59 -14.04 23.06
CA ILE A 80 1.11 -13.41 24.30
C ILE A 80 2.31 -13.04 25.19
N ALA A 81 3.26 -13.96 25.37
CA ALA A 81 4.50 -13.70 26.11
C ALA A 81 5.32 -12.57 25.46
N SER A 82 5.47 -12.59 24.14
CA SER A 82 6.19 -11.52 23.42
C SER A 82 5.49 -10.16 23.53
N ALA A 83 4.15 -10.13 23.51
CA ALA A 83 3.36 -8.91 23.70
C ALA A 83 3.52 -8.33 25.11
N LEU A 84 3.62 -9.16 26.15
CA LEU A 84 3.93 -8.69 27.51
C LEU A 84 5.31 -8.05 27.60
N MET A 85 6.25 -8.45 26.75
CA MET A 85 7.65 -8.01 26.78
C MET A 85 8.03 -7.03 25.67
N HIS A 86 7.06 -6.53 24.90
CA HIS A 86 7.35 -5.79 23.67
C HIS A 86 8.15 -4.50 23.89
N ASP A 87 7.93 -3.80 25.01
CA ASP A 87 8.65 -2.57 25.37
C ASP A 87 9.78 -2.82 26.38
N VAL A 88 9.97 -4.05 26.86
CA VAL A 88 10.95 -4.36 27.92
C VAL A 88 12.37 -4.03 27.46
N VAL A 89 12.73 -4.40 26.23
CA VAL A 89 14.08 -4.15 25.69
C VAL A 89 14.31 -2.68 25.33
N GLU A 90 13.24 -1.92 25.09
CA GLU A 90 13.35 -0.50 24.72
C GLU A 90 13.49 0.41 25.94
N ASP A 91 12.71 0.10 26.99
CA ASP A 91 12.56 0.97 28.16
C ASP A 91 13.44 0.55 29.35
N THR A 92 14.12 -0.61 29.27
CA THR A 92 14.91 -1.16 30.39
C THR A 92 16.27 -1.69 29.95
N ASP A 93 17.11 -2.05 30.93
CA ASP A 93 18.47 -2.56 30.69
C ASP A 93 18.51 -4.01 30.16
N ILE A 94 17.36 -4.69 30.05
CA ILE A 94 17.27 -6.08 29.59
C ILE A 94 17.55 -6.15 28.08
N THR A 95 18.50 -6.98 27.65
CA THR A 95 18.82 -7.13 26.22
C THR A 95 18.05 -8.27 25.54
N VAL A 96 18.10 -8.30 24.20
CA VAL A 96 17.52 -9.39 23.40
C VAL A 96 18.20 -10.73 23.74
N GLU A 97 19.51 -10.73 23.99
CA GLU A 97 20.26 -11.94 24.39
C GLU A 97 19.79 -12.48 25.74
N ASP A 98 19.42 -11.59 26.68
CA ASP A 98 18.86 -12.00 27.96
C ASP A 98 17.48 -12.65 27.78
N ILE A 99 16.63 -12.09 26.92
CA ILE A 99 15.33 -12.70 26.57
C ILE A 99 15.51 -14.07 25.92
N GLU A 100 16.51 -14.23 25.04
CA GLU A 100 16.82 -15.52 24.42
C GLU A 100 17.20 -16.57 25.47
N ARG A 101 18.05 -16.21 26.44
CA ARG A 101 18.46 -17.08 27.55
C ARG A 101 17.31 -17.42 28.48
N MET A 102 16.43 -16.46 28.78
CA MET A 102 15.33 -16.64 29.72
C MET A 102 14.17 -17.43 29.12
N PHE A 103 13.92 -17.32 27.82
CA PHE A 103 12.76 -17.92 27.18
C PHE A 103 13.17 -18.90 26.08
N ASN A 104 13.22 -18.43 24.84
CA ASN A 104 13.64 -19.20 23.69
C ASN A 104 13.99 -18.26 22.52
N PRO A 105 14.71 -18.77 21.50
CA PRO A 105 15.09 -17.97 20.33
C PRO A 105 13.90 -17.40 19.55
N LYS A 106 12.74 -18.06 19.57
CA LYS A 106 11.54 -17.58 18.85
C LYS A 106 10.97 -16.31 19.47
N ILE A 107 10.88 -16.25 20.80
CA ILE A 107 10.42 -15.05 21.53
C ILE A 107 11.42 -13.92 21.36
N ALA A 108 12.72 -14.22 21.48
CA ALA A 108 13.78 -13.23 21.25
C ALA A 108 13.68 -12.60 19.85
N LYS A 109 13.50 -13.42 18.80
CA LYS A 109 13.31 -12.92 17.42
C LYS A 109 12.10 -12.00 17.27
N ILE A 110 10.98 -12.32 17.92
CA ILE A 110 9.77 -11.48 17.87
C ILE A 110 10.00 -10.15 18.59
N VAL A 111 10.58 -10.17 19.80
CA VAL A 111 10.86 -8.96 20.58
C VAL A 111 11.93 -8.09 19.89
N GLU A 112 12.96 -8.70 19.30
CA GLU A 112 13.94 -8.01 18.46
C GLU A 112 13.26 -7.33 17.25
N GLY A 113 12.32 -8.01 16.60
CA GLY A 113 11.53 -7.44 15.51
C GLY A 113 10.71 -6.22 15.95
N LEU A 114 10.12 -6.28 17.16
CA LEU A 114 9.33 -5.18 17.73
C LEU A 114 10.20 -3.96 18.07
N THR A 115 11.36 -4.18 18.67
CA THR A 115 12.30 -3.11 19.08
C THR A 115 12.94 -2.37 17.93
N LYS A 116 13.30 -3.08 16.85
CA LYS A 116 13.84 -2.47 15.62
C LYS A 116 12.86 -1.48 14.98
N ILE A 117 11.55 -1.67 15.16
CA ILE A 117 10.51 -0.77 14.63
C ILE A 117 10.48 0.55 15.41
N ALA A 118 10.70 0.51 16.73
CA ALA A 118 10.55 1.67 17.59
C ALA A 118 11.82 2.53 17.73
N GLN A 119 13.02 1.94 17.64
CA GLN A 119 14.29 2.66 17.74
C GLN A 119 14.54 3.68 16.61
N VAL A 120 13.71 3.68 15.56
CA VAL A 120 13.86 4.63 14.44
C VAL A 120 13.18 5.96 14.79
N LYS A 121 13.93 6.79 15.53
CA LYS A 121 13.49 8.10 16.04
C LYS A 121 12.88 8.99 14.96
N THR A 122 11.86 9.72 15.39
CA THR A 122 10.93 10.48 14.56
C THR A 122 11.34 11.95 14.44
N ASP A 123 12.32 12.26 13.59
CA ASP A 123 12.56 13.65 13.16
C ASP A 123 11.75 14.00 11.90
N GLN A 124 11.55 15.31 11.70
CA GLN A 124 10.45 15.94 10.96
C GLN A 124 10.42 15.72 9.43
N GLU A 125 11.28 14.87 8.86
CA GLU A 125 11.33 14.66 7.42
C GLU A 125 10.42 13.51 6.97
N ILE A 126 9.55 13.79 5.99
CA ILE A 126 8.65 12.82 5.34
C ILE A 126 9.43 11.60 4.81
N SER A 127 10.68 11.80 4.38
CA SER A 127 11.60 10.74 3.96
C SER A 127 11.87 9.71 5.05
N MET A 128 12.04 10.15 6.30
CA MET A 128 12.40 9.28 7.41
C MET A 128 11.19 8.47 7.91
N GLN A 129 9.97 9.01 7.85
CA GLN A 129 8.76 8.22 8.11
C GLN A 129 8.58 7.09 7.09
N ALA A 130 8.90 7.36 5.82
CA ALA A 130 8.88 6.37 4.77
C ALA A 130 9.95 5.27 4.98
N GLU A 131 11.14 5.64 5.47
CA GLU A 131 12.17 4.68 5.87
C GLU A 131 11.77 3.85 7.10
N ASN A 132 11.14 4.46 8.11
CA ASN A 132 10.64 3.76 9.30
C ASN A 132 9.62 2.71 8.89
N PHE A 133 8.71 3.08 7.98
CA PHE A 133 7.74 2.16 7.44
C PHE A 133 8.39 1.05 6.60
N ARG A 134 9.38 1.37 5.76
CA ARG A 134 10.16 0.36 5.02
C ARG A 134 10.87 -0.61 5.97
N LYS A 135 11.50 -0.14 7.04
CA LYS A 135 12.13 -0.97 8.07
C LYS A 135 11.11 -1.85 8.79
N MET A 136 9.96 -1.29 9.16
CA MET A 136 8.85 -2.06 9.74
C MET A 136 8.38 -3.17 8.79
N LEU A 137 8.26 -2.88 7.49
CA LEU A 137 7.90 -3.89 6.49
C LEU A 137 8.97 -4.96 6.31
N LEU A 138 10.27 -4.62 6.43
CA LEU A 138 11.36 -5.59 6.38
C LEU A 138 11.31 -6.55 7.57
N THR A 139 10.94 -6.08 8.76
CA THR A 139 10.78 -6.95 9.93
C THR A 139 9.60 -7.93 9.81
N LEU A 140 8.65 -7.69 8.89
CA LEU A 140 7.56 -8.64 8.59
C LEU A 140 8.05 -9.94 7.95
N ASN A 141 9.15 -9.87 7.20
CA ASN A 141 9.67 -10.98 6.41
C ASN A 141 10.06 -12.16 7.30
N ASP A 142 10.41 -11.89 8.56
CA ASP A 142 10.92 -12.87 9.49
C ASP A 142 9.84 -13.57 10.32
N ASP A 143 8.80 -12.84 10.72
CA ASP A 143 7.67 -13.37 11.50
C ASP A 143 6.46 -12.41 11.48
N VAL A 144 5.34 -12.85 10.91
CA VAL A 144 4.09 -12.07 10.85
C VAL A 144 3.53 -11.71 12.25
N ARG A 145 3.92 -12.43 13.30
CA ARG A 145 3.46 -12.13 14.67
C ARG A 145 3.96 -10.77 15.15
N VAL A 146 5.10 -10.29 14.67
CA VAL A 146 5.65 -8.97 15.02
C VAL A 146 4.65 -7.86 14.67
N ILE A 147 4.06 -7.91 13.47
CA ILE A 147 3.10 -6.87 13.07
C ILE A 147 1.74 -7.01 13.71
N LEU A 148 1.30 -8.23 13.97
CA LEU A 148 0.05 -8.47 14.69
C LEU A 148 0.14 -7.88 16.10
N ILE A 149 1.27 -8.09 16.79
CA ILE A 149 1.53 -7.46 18.09
C ILE A 149 1.64 -5.94 17.94
N LYS A 150 2.31 -5.41 16.90
CA LYS A 150 2.43 -3.95 16.72
C LYS A 150 1.09 -3.27 16.39
N ILE A 151 0.19 -3.95 15.70
CA ILE A 151 -1.19 -3.48 15.47
C ILE A 151 -1.97 -3.45 16.78
N ALA A 152 -1.81 -4.48 17.64
CA ALA A 152 -2.44 -4.51 18.96
C ALA A 152 -1.91 -3.39 19.87
N ASP A 153 -0.59 -3.16 19.89
CA ASP A 153 0.05 -2.03 20.56
C ASP A 153 -0.54 -0.70 20.05
N ARG A 154 -0.59 -0.51 18.73
CA ARG A 154 -1.17 0.70 18.14
C ARG A 154 -2.64 0.89 18.51
N LEU A 155 -3.44 -0.17 18.54
CA LEU A 155 -4.84 -0.10 18.95
C LEU A 155 -4.98 0.38 20.40
N HIS A 156 -4.24 -0.22 21.32
CA HIS A 156 -4.26 0.20 22.72
C HIS A 156 -3.77 1.65 22.90
N ASN A 157 -2.73 2.05 22.16
CA ASN A 157 -2.26 3.43 22.16
C ASN A 157 -3.38 4.38 21.70
N MET A 158 -4.08 4.07 20.60
CA MET A 158 -5.22 4.86 20.11
C MET A 158 -6.38 4.95 21.13
N GLN A 159 -6.65 3.88 21.87
CA GLN A 159 -7.68 3.84 22.93
C GLN A 159 -7.31 4.75 24.12
N THR A 160 -6.02 4.92 24.42
CA THR A 160 -5.53 5.64 25.61
C THR A 160 -4.95 7.03 25.35
N MET A 161 -5.06 7.57 24.13
CA MET A 161 -4.47 8.87 23.77
C MET A 161 -5.10 10.11 24.41
N GLY A 162 -6.21 9.98 25.15
CA GLY A 162 -6.99 11.12 25.65
C GLY A 162 -6.21 12.14 26.49
N SER A 163 -5.13 11.72 27.15
CA SER A 163 -4.28 12.58 27.99
C SER A 163 -3.11 13.26 27.24
N MET A 164 -2.94 12.98 25.95
CA MET A 164 -1.85 13.54 25.14
C MET A 164 -2.21 14.92 24.55
N ALA A 165 -1.19 15.69 24.17
CA ALA A 165 -1.40 16.96 23.46
C ALA A 165 -2.00 16.73 22.05
N GLU A 166 -2.89 17.63 21.62
CA GLU A 166 -3.65 17.51 20.37
C GLU A 166 -2.78 17.27 19.13
N TYR A 167 -1.65 17.98 19.00
CA TYR A 167 -0.75 17.80 17.85
C TYR A 167 -0.15 16.38 17.77
N LYS A 168 0.07 15.73 18.92
CA LYS A 168 0.54 14.33 18.97
C LYS A 168 -0.59 13.37 18.66
N GLN A 169 -1.79 13.63 19.17
CA GLN A 169 -2.98 12.84 18.86
C GLN A 169 -3.27 12.85 17.35
N ALA A 170 -3.27 14.02 16.73
CA ALA A 170 -3.48 14.17 15.28
C ALA A 170 -2.41 13.42 14.47
N LYS A 171 -1.12 13.57 14.84
CA LYS A 171 -0.01 12.85 14.18
C LYS A 171 -0.20 11.33 14.24
N ILE A 172 -0.45 10.80 15.44
CA ILE A 172 -0.62 9.35 15.65
C ILE A 172 -1.89 8.85 14.94
N ALA A 173 -2.98 9.61 14.99
CA ALA A 173 -4.23 9.25 14.32
C ALA A 173 -4.07 9.24 12.79
N SER A 174 -3.37 10.22 12.21
CA SER A 174 -3.05 10.23 10.78
C SER A 174 -2.17 9.04 10.39
N GLU A 175 -1.15 8.71 11.19
CA GLU A 175 -0.31 7.52 10.97
C GLU A 175 -1.15 6.23 11.03
N THR A 176 -2.04 6.11 12.01
CA THR A 176 -2.96 4.98 12.18
C THR A 176 -3.87 4.79 10.97
N LEU A 177 -4.50 5.86 10.50
CA LEU A 177 -5.38 5.82 9.32
C LEU A 177 -4.59 5.52 8.04
N TYR A 178 -3.37 6.07 7.93
CA TYR A 178 -2.56 5.95 6.74
C TYR A 178 -1.91 4.56 6.59
N ILE A 179 -1.48 3.95 7.70
CA ILE A 179 -0.64 2.75 7.72
C ILE A 179 -1.37 1.57 8.38
N TYR A 180 -1.69 1.70 9.66
CA TYR A 180 -2.07 0.56 10.50
C TYR A 180 -3.47 0.02 10.17
N ALA A 181 -4.45 0.89 9.91
CA ALA A 181 -5.80 0.46 9.53
C ALA A 181 -5.84 -0.30 8.18
N PRO A 182 -5.21 0.18 7.08
CA PRO A 182 -5.08 -0.58 5.84
C PRO A 182 -4.33 -1.90 6.01
N LEU A 183 -3.31 -1.94 6.85
CA LEU A 183 -2.54 -3.14 7.12
C LEU A 183 -3.38 -4.19 7.88
N ALA A 184 -4.10 -3.76 8.92
CA ALA A 184 -5.07 -4.60 9.62
C ALA A 184 -6.14 -5.15 8.66
N HIS A 185 -6.63 -4.35 7.71
CA HIS A 185 -7.55 -4.83 6.67
C HIS A 185 -6.94 -5.95 5.82
N ARG A 186 -5.67 -5.81 5.39
CA ARG A 186 -4.99 -6.82 4.57
C ARG A 186 -4.70 -8.12 5.32
N LEU A 187 -4.46 -8.03 6.63
CA LEU A 187 -4.30 -9.20 7.51
C LEU A 187 -5.65 -9.84 7.92
N GLY A 188 -6.77 -9.29 7.45
CA GLY A 188 -8.12 -9.80 7.75
C GLY A 188 -8.64 -9.41 9.13
N LEU A 189 -7.97 -8.50 9.84
CA LEU A 189 -8.36 -8.03 11.18
C LEU A 189 -9.43 -6.92 11.09
N TYR A 190 -10.63 -7.27 10.61
CA TYR A 190 -11.66 -6.28 10.29
C TYR A 190 -12.17 -5.48 11.49
N ASN A 191 -12.25 -6.10 12.68
CA ASN A 191 -12.70 -5.41 13.89
C ASN A 191 -11.70 -4.36 14.35
N ILE A 192 -10.44 -4.78 14.51
CA ILE A 192 -9.33 -3.89 14.84
C ILE A 192 -9.23 -2.76 13.81
N LYS A 193 -9.34 -3.08 12.52
CA LYS A 193 -9.35 -2.09 11.45
C LYS A 193 -10.46 -1.05 11.62
N ASN A 194 -11.70 -1.48 11.87
CA ASN A 194 -12.82 -0.55 12.06
C ASN A 194 -12.63 0.32 13.32
N GLU A 195 -12.08 -0.26 14.38
CA GLU A 195 -11.81 0.48 15.62
C GLU A 195 -10.69 1.49 15.46
N LEU A 196 -9.58 1.12 14.80
CA LEU A 196 -8.50 2.04 14.42
C LEU A 196 -9.01 3.18 13.52
N GLU A 197 -9.91 2.88 12.58
CA GLU A 197 -10.54 3.89 11.72
C GLU A 197 -11.44 4.85 12.50
N ASP A 198 -12.29 4.33 13.40
CA ASP A 198 -13.20 5.15 14.21
C ASP A 198 -12.43 6.00 15.23
N LEU A 199 -11.42 5.43 15.90
CA LEU A 199 -10.50 6.16 16.78
C LEU A 199 -9.67 7.17 15.99
N GLY A 200 -9.21 6.82 14.79
CA GLY A 200 -8.54 7.75 13.89
C GLY A 200 -9.40 8.97 13.61
N LEU A 201 -10.65 8.77 13.20
CA LEU A 201 -11.60 9.85 12.93
C LEU A 201 -11.89 10.70 14.16
N LYS A 202 -12.01 10.07 15.34
CA LYS A 202 -12.25 10.76 16.61
C LYS A 202 -11.22 11.85 16.88
N TYR A 203 -9.95 11.62 16.54
CA TYR A 203 -8.87 12.58 16.79
C TYR A 203 -8.55 13.47 15.57
N THR A 204 -8.82 13.03 14.34
CA THR A 204 -8.58 13.86 13.14
C THR A 204 -9.72 14.83 12.84
N GLU A 205 -10.98 14.42 13.02
CA GLU A 205 -12.17 15.25 12.81
C GLU A 205 -13.17 15.09 13.98
N PRO A 206 -12.88 15.60 15.19
CA PRO A 206 -13.68 15.35 16.39
C PRO A 206 -15.14 15.80 16.26
N ALA A 207 -15.38 16.99 15.70
CA ALA A 207 -16.74 17.53 15.53
C ALA A 207 -17.61 16.66 14.63
N VAL A 208 -17.03 16.09 13.56
CA VAL A 208 -17.74 15.20 12.64
C VAL A 208 -18.05 13.88 13.33
N TYR A 209 -17.06 13.32 14.05
CA TYR A 209 -17.24 12.09 14.83
C TYR A 209 -18.38 12.22 15.84
N GLU A 210 -18.38 13.28 16.65
CA GLU A 210 -19.42 13.54 17.65
C GLU A 210 -20.80 13.72 17.02
N SER A 211 -20.90 14.42 15.88
CA SER A 211 -22.16 14.60 15.17
C SER A 211 -22.77 13.27 14.71
N ILE A 212 -21.94 12.36 14.18
CA ILE A 212 -22.40 11.04 13.72
C ILE A 212 -22.78 10.18 14.93
N VAL A 213 -22.02 10.23 16.02
CA VAL A 213 -22.33 9.52 17.27
C VAL A 213 -23.68 9.95 17.84
N SER A 214 -23.96 11.26 17.89
CA SER A 214 -25.26 11.76 18.38
C SER A 214 -26.41 11.24 17.52
N LYS A 215 -26.30 11.35 16.20
CA LYS A 215 -27.33 10.87 15.27
C LYS A 215 -27.56 9.36 15.32
N ILE A 216 -26.50 8.58 15.53
CA ILE A 216 -26.63 7.12 15.74
C ILE A 216 -27.40 6.84 17.05
N LYS A 217 -27.10 7.56 18.13
CA LYS A 217 -27.80 7.40 19.41
C LYS A 217 -29.28 7.76 19.31
N GLU A 218 -29.59 8.88 18.66
CA GLU A 218 -30.97 9.35 18.45
C GLU A 218 -31.80 8.36 17.62
N THR A 219 -31.21 7.74 16.60
CA THR A 219 -31.92 6.81 15.70
C THR A 219 -31.88 5.35 16.15
N LYS A 220 -31.22 5.03 17.29
CA LYS A 220 -30.98 3.65 17.72
C LYS A 220 -32.26 2.86 17.97
N GLN A 221 -33.24 3.44 18.69
CA GLN A 221 -34.49 2.75 19.00
C GLN A 221 -35.31 2.42 17.75
N GLU A 222 -35.39 3.34 16.79
CA GLU A 222 -36.06 3.10 15.50
C GLU A 222 -35.35 1.99 14.71
N GLN A 223 -34.01 2.01 14.70
CA GLN A 223 -33.21 0.99 14.02
C GLN A 223 -33.38 -0.39 14.65
N ASP A 224 -33.32 -0.50 15.98
CA ASP A 224 -33.47 -1.76 16.70
C ASP A 224 -34.86 -2.37 16.45
N ALA A 225 -35.93 -1.55 16.51
CA ALA A 225 -37.28 -2.01 16.20
C ALA A 225 -37.43 -2.50 14.75
N TYR A 226 -36.79 -1.80 13.80
CA TYR A 226 -36.80 -2.19 12.39
C TYR A 226 -36.02 -3.49 12.15
N ILE A 227 -34.85 -3.65 12.77
CA ILE A 227 -34.04 -4.87 12.70
C ILE A 227 -34.83 -6.04 13.28
N THR A 228 -35.49 -5.86 14.43
CA THR A 228 -36.34 -6.90 15.04
C THR A 228 -37.47 -7.30 14.11
N SER A 229 -38.16 -6.34 13.46
CA SER A 229 -39.26 -6.66 12.55
C SER A 229 -38.86 -7.57 11.37
N ILE A 230 -37.64 -7.40 10.85
CA ILE A 230 -37.12 -8.25 9.76
C ILE A 230 -36.60 -9.57 10.34
N SER A 231 -35.88 -9.49 11.46
CA SER A 231 -35.29 -10.66 12.12
C SER A 231 -36.35 -11.67 12.54
N ASP A 232 -37.50 -11.23 13.04
CA ASP A 232 -38.56 -12.13 13.53
C ASP A 232 -39.24 -12.89 12.39
N VAL A 233 -39.44 -12.25 11.22
CA VAL A 233 -39.95 -12.92 10.02
C VAL A 233 -38.96 -13.98 9.52
N LEU A 234 -37.69 -13.60 9.42
CA LEU A 234 -36.64 -14.51 8.98
C LEU A 234 -36.40 -15.66 9.96
N LYS A 235 -36.56 -15.40 11.27
CA LYS A 235 -36.44 -16.43 12.31
C LYS A 235 -37.49 -17.51 12.14
N ALA A 236 -38.77 -17.11 12.06
CA ALA A 236 -39.87 -18.06 11.89
C ALA A 236 -39.65 -18.98 10.67
N ALA A 237 -39.26 -18.40 9.53
CA ALA A 237 -39.00 -19.15 8.31
C ALA A 237 -37.78 -20.08 8.39
N MET A 238 -36.71 -19.67 9.10
CA MET A 238 -35.54 -20.52 9.29
C MET A 238 -35.76 -21.64 10.33
N ASP A 239 -36.60 -21.40 11.34
CA ASP A 239 -36.98 -22.40 12.35
C ASP A 239 -37.84 -23.52 11.74
N GLU A 240 -38.75 -23.19 10.82
CA GLU A 240 -39.54 -24.17 10.05
C GLU A 240 -38.65 -25.11 9.22
N GLU A 241 -37.53 -24.59 8.72
CA GLU A 241 -36.56 -25.30 7.89
C GLU A 241 -35.48 -26.06 8.71
N GLY A 242 -35.57 -26.01 10.04
CA GLY A 242 -34.70 -26.74 10.97
C GLY A 242 -33.23 -26.27 10.97
N ILE A 243 -32.97 -25.00 10.67
CA ILE A 243 -31.60 -24.46 10.61
C ILE A 243 -31.20 -23.94 12.00
N GLU A 244 -30.00 -24.29 12.48
CA GLU A 244 -29.40 -23.65 13.66
C GLU A 244 -28.70 -22.35 13.25
N TYR A 245 -29.19 -21.19 13.70
CA TYR A 245 -28.64 -19.89 13.32
C TYR A 245 -28.72 -18.84 14.44
N VAL A 246 -27.97 -17.75 14.24
CA VAL A 246 -27.92 -16.57 15.09
C VAL A 246 -28.03 -15.33 14.19
N ILE A 247 -29.12 -14.57 14.36
CA ILE A 247 -29.31 -13.28 13.69
C ILE A 247 -28.87 -12.15 14.61
N LYS A 248 -27.99 -11.27 14.12
CA LYS A 248 -27.57 -10.05 14.82
C LYS A 248 -27.64 -8.84 13.90
N GLY A 249 -28.21 -7.75 14.42
CA GLY A 249 -28.05 -6.42 13.81
C GLY A 249 -26.63 -5.91 14.00
N ARG A 250 -25.96 -5.53 12.91
CA ARG A 250 -24.62 -4.93 12.92
C ARG A 250 -24.71 -3.46 12.49
N PRO A 251 -24.45 -2.49 13.39
CA PRO A 251 -24.27 -1.11 12.96
C PRO A 251 -22.99 -0.99 12.13
N LYS A 252 -22.99 -0.12 11.11
CA LYS A 252 -21.76 0.19 10.36
C LYS A 252 -20.86 1.10 11.20
N SER A 253 -19.54 1.00 11.02
CA SER A 253 -18.57 1.85 11.72
C SER A 253 -18.76 3.32 11.37
N ILE A 254 -18.40 4.21 12.29
CA ILE A 254 -18.59 5.66 12.15
C ILE A 254 -17.80 6.17 10.94
N TYR A 255 -16.56 5.70 10.81
CA TYR A 255 -15.70 5.99 9.67
C TYR A 255 -16.30 5.50 8.35
N SER A 256 -16.91 4.31 8.32
CA SER A 256 -17.57 3.80 7.12
C SER A 256 -18.75 4.66 6.68
N ILE A 257 -19.53 5.18 7.64
CA ILE A 257 -20.63 6.11 7.39
C ILE A 257 -20.07 7.43 6.83
N ARG A 258 -19.08 8.02 7.50
CA ARG A 258 -18.41 9.26 7.03
C ARG A 258 -17.86 9.11 5.62
N ARG A 259 -17.18 8.00 5.32
CA ARG A 259 -16.63 7.70 3.99
C ARG A 259 -17.72 7.60 2.93
N LYS A 260 -18.89 7.02 3.24
CA LYS A 260 -20.03 6.95 2.32
C LYS A 260 -20.65 8.33 2.09
N MET A 261 -20.84 9.12 3.15
CA MET A 261 -21.33 10.50 3.05
C MET A 261 -20.45 11.33 2.11
N LEU A 262 -19.12 11.25 2.26
CA LEU A 262 -18.17 11.93 1.37
C LEU A 262 -18.21 11.40 -0.07
N ALA A 263 -18.22 10.08 -0.26
CA ALA A 263 -18.18 9.48 -1.58
C ALA A 263 -19.46 9.72 -2.41
N GLN A 264 -20.60 9.86 -1.74
CA GLN A 264 -21.90 10.07 -2.39
C GLN A 264 -22.36 11.53 -2.35
N GLY A 265 -21.70 12.39 -1.55
CA GLY A 265 -22.11 13.77 -1.34
C GLY A 265 -23.44 13.91 -0.58
N VAL A 266 -23.81 12.92 0.23
CA VAL A 266 -25.11 12.84 0.91
C VAL A 266 -25.00 13.09 2.41
N THR A 267 -26.09 13.55 3.02
CA THR A 267 -26.20 13.73 4.47
C THR A 267 -26.34 12.40 5.21
N PHE A 268 -26.19 12.40 6.53
CA PHE A 268 -26.36 11.18 7.35
C PHE A 268 -27.72 10.53 7.13
N ASP A 269 -28.79 11.32 6.98
CA ASP A 269 -30.17 10.83 6.88
C ASP A 269 -30.46 10.10 5.56
N GLU A 270 -29.77 10.51 4.49
CA GLU A 270 -29.86 9.95 3.15
C GLU A 270 -29.00 8.69 2.94
N VAL A 271 -28.15 8.34 3.92
CA VAL A 271 -27.43 7.07 3.89
C VAL A 271 -28.45 5.94 4.15
N TYR A 272 -28.97 5.32 3.10
CA TYR A 272 -29.94 4.22 3.19
C TYR A 272 -29.41 2.97 3.92
N ASP A 273 -28.10 2.86 4.06
CA ASP A 273 -27.40 1.60 4.27
C ASP A 273 -26.56 1.68 5.57
N LYS A 274 -27.21 2.10 6.66
CA LYS A 274 -26.63 2.40 8.00
C LYS A 274 -26.36 1.17 8.85
N PHE A 275 -27.14 0.12 8.66
CA PHE A 275 -27.04 -1.14 9.39
C PHE A 275 -27.04 -2.30 8.39
N ALA A 276 -26.48 -3.42 8.82
CA ALA A 276 -26.54 -4.69 8.11
C ALA A 276 -27.06 -5.75 9.06
N LEU A 277 -27.71 -6.78 8.52
CA LEU A 277 -28.21 -7.90 9.30
C LEU A 277 -27.28 -9.09 9.04
N ARG A 278 -26.71 -9.66 10.09
CA ARG A 278 -25.80 -10.80 9.99
C ARG A 278 -26.54 -12.06 10.41
N ILE A 279 -26.50 -13.07 9.56
CA ILE A 279 -27.01 -14.41 9.83
C ILE A 279 -25.79 -15.33 9.90
N THR A 280 -25.48 -15.79 11.11
CA THR A 280 -24.44 -16.80 11.34
C THR A 280 -25.10 -18.14 11.56
N TYR A 281 -24.74 -19.17 10.79
CA TYR A 281 -25.35 -20.50 10.91
C TYR A 281 -24.32 -21.57 11.22
N LYS A 282 -24.78 -22.63 11.88
CA LYS A 282 -23.95 -23.80 12.16
C LYS A 282 -24.01 -24.78 10.99
N ALA A 283 -22.85 -25.21 10.52
CA ALA A 283 -22.75 -26.13 9.41
C ALA A 283 -21.43 -26.90 9.45
N GLU A 284 -21.47 -28.13 8.94
CA GLU A 284 -20.26 -28.87 8.60
C GLU A 284 -19.57 -28.25 7.37
N PRO A 285 -18.23 -28.29 7.26
CA PRO A 285 -17.47 -27.65 6.17
C PRO A 285 -17.95 -28.00 4.76
N SER A 286 -18.41 -29.23 4.54
CA SER A 286 -18.93 -29.70 3.25
C SER A 286 -20.30 -29.11 2.88
N GLN A 287 -21.08 -28.67 3.87
CA GLN A 287 -22.45 -28.17 3.69
C GLN A 287 -22.55 -26.64 3.83
N GLU A 288 -21.48 -25.95 4.21
CA GLU A 288 -21.50 -24.50 4.43
C GLU A 288 -22.10 -23.74 3.25
N LYS A 289 -21.64 -24.03 2.03
CA LYS A 289 -22.15 -23.37 0.81
C LYS A 289 -23.63 -23.69 0.57
N PHE A 290 -24.03 -24.95 0.72
CA PHE A 290 -25.42 -25.36 0.48
C PHE A 290 -26.39 -24.63 1.42
N ILE A 291 -26.08 -24.59 2.72
CA ILE A 291 -26.93 -23.93 3.72
C ILE A 291 -26.98 -22.42 3.50
N ALA A 292 -25.87 -21.77 3.11
CA ALA A 292 -25.89 -20.35 2.75
C ALA A 292 -26.87 -20.03 1.61
N TRP A 293 -26.89 -20.88 0.57
CA TRP A 293 -27.84 -20.73 -0.54
C TRP A 293 -29.27 -21.09 -0.16
N LYS A 294 -29.48 -22.04 0.77
CA LYS A 294 -30.79 -22.31 1.37
C LYS A 294 -31.32 -21.07 2.10
N ILE A 295 -30.50 -20.43 2.92
CA ILE A 295 -30.84 -19.17 3.62
C ILE A 295 -31.11 -18.04 2.62
N TYR A 296 -30.35 -17.96 1.53
CA TYR A 296 -30.64 -17.02 0.44
C TYR A 296 -32.06 -17.19 -0.10
N SER A 297 -32.47 -18.43 -0.40
CA SER A 297 -33.82 -18.71 -0.91
C SER A 297 -34.89 -18.25 0.08
N ILE A 298 -34.75 -18.60 1.36
CA ILE A 298 -35.66 -18.17 2.44
C ILE A 298 -35.78 -16.64 2.49
N VAL A 299 -34.65 -15.94 2.45
CA VAL A 299 -34.63 -14.46 2.45
C VAL A 299 -35.35 -13.90 1.22
N THR A 300 -35.16 -14.49 0.05
CA THR A 300 -35.76 -14.01 -1.21
C THR A 300 -37.26 -14.33 -1.35
N ASP A 301 -37.76 -15.34 -0.64
CA ASP A 301 -39.18 -15.67 -0.59
C ASP A 301 -39.99 -14.58 0.15
N HIS A 302 -39.38 -13.95 1.16
CA HIS A 302 -40.00 -12.87 1.93
C HIS A 302 -39.70 -11.47 1.38
N TYR A 303 -38.49 -11.24 0.84
CA TYR A 303 -38.04 -9.92 0.43
C TYR A 303 -37.45 -9.92 -0.98
N ARG A 304 -37.82 -8.93 -1.80
CA ARG A 304 -37.31 -8.82 -3.18
C ARG A 304 -35.81 -8.50 -3.18
N PRO A 305 -34.95 -9.33 -3.79
CA PRO A 305 -33.51 -9.06 -3.88
C PRO A 305 -33.18 -8.06 -4.98
N SER A 306 -32.04 -7.38 -4.84
CA SER A 306 -31.41 -6.61 -5.91
C SER A 306 -30.35 -7.46 -6.63
N PRO A 307 -30.57 -7.88 -7.89
CA PRO A 307 -29.63 -8.77 -8.59
C PRO A 307 -28.22 -8.17 -8.74
N SER A 308 -28.11 -6.85 -8.93
CA SER A 308 -26.82 -6.17 -9.10
C SER A 308 -25.97 -6.10 -7.82
N ARG A 309 -26.60 -6.31 -6.65
CA ARG A 309 -25.99 -6.22 -5.32
C ARG A 309 -25.81 -7.57 -4.61
N LEU A 310 -26.03 -8.68 -5.31
CA LEU A 310 -25.64 -10.01 -4.84
C LEU A 310 -24.12 -10.16 -4.96
N ARG A 311 -23.45 -10.63 -3.90
CA ARG A 311 -22.02 -10.99 -3.92
C ARG A 311 -21.82 -12.33 -3.24
N ASP A 312 -21.37 -13.31 -4.01
CA ASP A 312 -21.00 -14.64 -3.51
C ASP A 312 -19.49 -14.68 -3.23
N TRP A 313 -19.11 -14.32 -2.00
CA TRP A 313 -17.72 -14.48 -1.53
C TRP A 313 -17.45 -15.88 -0.98
N ILE A 314 -18.42 -16.81 -1.01
CA ILE A 314 -18.21 -18.21 -0.61
C ILE A 314 -17.56 -18.97 -1.78
N SER A 315 -18.09 -18.77 -3.00
CA SER A 315 -17.50 -19.38 -4.21
C SER A 315 -16.24 -18.65 -4.68
N SER A 316 -16.09 -17.38 -4.32
CA SER A 316 -14.92 -16.58 -4.68
C SER A 316 -14.43 -15.79 -3.46
N PRO A 317 -13.73 -16.44 -2.51
CA PRO A 317 -13.19 -15.78 -1.33
C PRO A 317 -12.29 -14.60 -1.68
N LYS A 318 -12.26 -13.58 -0.82
CA LYS A 318 -11.35 -12.46 -1.00
C LYS A 318 -9.90 -12.87 -0.74
N SER A 319 -8.94 -12.07 -1.20
CA SER A 319 -7.52 -12.24 -0.91
C SER A 319 -7.18 -12.30 0.59
N THR A 320 -8.02 -11.68 1.43
CA THR A 320 -7.93 -11.72 2.91
C THR A 320 -8.44 -13.00 3.55
N GLY A 321 -9.00 -13.93 2.77
CA GLY A 321 -9.71 -15.12 3.26
C GLY A 321 -11.15 -14.86 3.69
N TYR A 322 -11.68 -13.65 3.44
CA TYR A 322 -13.05 -13.32 3.79
C TYR A 322 -14.07 -14.07 2.93
N GLU A 323 -14.98 -14.80 3.60
CA GLU A 323 -16.04 -15.61 3.01
C GLU A 323 -17.39 -15.19 3.60
N ALA A 324 -18.36 -14.89 2.72
CA ALA A 324 -19.76 -14.61 3.08
C ALA A 324 -20.61 -14.49 1.82
N LEU A 325 -21.91 -14.75 1.94
CA LEU A 325 -22.90 -14.37 0.92
C LEU A 325 -23.52 -13.03 1.32
N HIS A 326 -23.39 -12.02 0.46
CA HIS A 326 -24.00 -10.70 0.68
C HIS A 326 -25.20 -10.53 -0.23
N ILE A 327 -26.34 -10.22 0.38
CA ILE A 327 -27.63 -10.09 -0.28
C ILE A 327 -28.18 -8.72 0.10
N THR A 328 -28.57 -7.90 -0.89
CA THR A 328 -29.31 -6.67 -0.60
C THR A 328 -30.76 -6.86 -1.00
N VAL A 329 -31.66 -6.71 -0.04
CA VAL A 329 -33.11 -6.90 -0.25
C VAL A 329 -33.87 -5.62 0.04
N MET A 330 -35.05 -5.49 -0.57
CA MET A 330 -36.00 -4.43 -0.25
C MET A 330 -36.76 -4.81 1.02
N GLY A 331 -36.43 -4.15 2.13
CA GLY A 331 -37.10 -4.35 3.41
C GLY A 331 -38.42 -3.58 3.53
N PRO A 332 -39.13 -3.72 4.67
CA PRO A 332 -40.32 -2.94 4.97
C PRO A 332 -40.05 -1.44 4.87
N LYS A 333 -41.08 -0.64 4.54
CA LYS A 333 -40.96 0.83 4.33
C LYS A 333 -40.06 1.23 3.13
N GLY A 334 -39.76 0.31 2.21
CA GLY A 334 -39.01 0.61 0.98
C GLY A 334 -37.53 0.95 1.19
N ARG A 335 -36.95 0.51 2.32
CA ARG A 335 -35.53 0.71 2.62
C ARG A 335 -34.72 -0.51 2.18
N TRP A 336 -33.56 -0.29 1.57
CA TRP A 336 -32.63 -1.38 1.23
C TRP A 336 -31.92 -1.88 2.48
N VAL A 337 -31.86 -3.21 2.65
CA VAL A 337 -31.20 -3.87 3.78
C VAL A 337 -30.17 -4.85 3.25
N GLU A 338 -28.93 -4.71 3.72
CA GLU A 338 -27.85 -5.65 3.45
C GLU A 338 -27.89 -6.79 4.47
N ILE A 339 -28.00 -8.02 3.99
CA ILE A 339 -27.97 -9.26 4.77
C ILE A 339 -26.68 -10.00 4.44
N GLN A 340 -25.92 -10.35 5.48
CA GLN A 340 -24.66 -11.08 5.38
C GLN A 340 -24.85 -12.47 5.96
N VAL A 341 -24.70 -13.50 5.14
CA VAL A 341 -24.89 -14.90 5.51
C VAL A 341 -23.54 -15.60 5.52
N ARG A 342 -23.18 -16.23 6.66
CA ARG A 342 -21.89 -16.92 6.83
C ARG A 342 -21.97 -18.03 7.87
N SER A 343 -21.16 -19.08 7.74
CA SER A 343 -21.06 -20.12 8.76
C SER A 343 -20.31 -19.62 10.01
N GLU A 344 -20.34 -20.34 11.13
CA GLU A 344 -19.55 -20.03 12.32
C GLU A 344 -18.04 -19.95 12.02
N ARG A 345 -17.50 -20.86 11.20
CA ARG A 345 -16.10 -20.84 10.75
C ARG A 345 -15.81 -19.59 9.92
N MET A 346 -16.67 -19.27 8.95
CA MET A 346 -16.53 -18.07 8.11
C MET A 346 -16.64 -16.78 8.94
N ASP A 347 -17.52 -16.77 9.96
CA ASP A 347 -17.63 -15.69 10.94
C ASP A 347 -16.31 -15.50 11.67
N GLU A 348 -15.73 -16.58 12.19
CA GLU A 348 -14.45 -16.55 12.89
C GLU A 348 -13.30 -16.02 12.01
N VAL A 349 -13.18 -16.53 10.77
CA VAL A 349 -12.18 -16.05 9.81
C VAL A 349 -12.39 -14.58 9.48
N ALA A 350 -13.64 -14.13 9.33
CA ALA A 350 -13.95 -12.74 9.03
C ALA A 350 -13.73 -11.76 10.20
N GLU A 351 -13.76 -12.23 11.45
CA GLU A 351 -13.54 -11.37 12.62
C GLU A 351 -12.06 -11.37 13.05
N LYS A 352 -11.36 -12.50 12.92
CA LYS A 352 -9.99 -12.71 13.44
C LYS A 352 -8.91 -12.85 12.37
N GLY A 353 -9.29 -12.93 11.10
CA GLY A 353 -8.37 -12.98 9.97
C GLY A 353 -7.38 -14.15 10.06
N TYR A 354 -6.09 -13.83 9.88
CA TYR A 354 -4.99 -14.79 9.83
C TYR A 354 -4.89 -15.73 11.05
N ALA A 355 -5.21 -15.25 12.25
CA ALA A 355 -5.04 -16.03 13.47
C ALA A 355 -6.07 -17.17 13.60
N ALA A 356 -7.29 -16.98 13.08
CA ALA A 356 -8.26 -18.07 12.94
C ALA A 356 -7.77 -19.13 11.94
N HIS A 357 -7.18 -18.71 10.83
CA HIS A 357 -6.59 -19.61 9.83
C HIS A 357 -5.46 -20.48 10.41
N TYR A 358 -4.65 -19.93 11.33
CA TYR A 358 -3.59 -20.68 12.01
C TYR A 358 -4.15 -21.78 12.95
N LYS A 359 -5.29 -21.54 13.62
CA LYS A 359 -5.95 -22.52 14.51
C LYS A 359 -6.46 -23.76 13.75
N TYR A 360 -7.09 -23.58 12.59
CA TYR A 360 -7.64 -24.68 11.80
C TYR A 360 -6.59 -25.50 11.03
N LYS A 361 -5.38 -24.94 10.83
CA LYS A 361 -4.26 -25.58 10.12
C LYS A 361 -3.62 -26.76 10.88
N GLN A 362 -3.76 -26.82 12.22
CA GLN A 362 -3.25 -27.98 12.98
C GLN A 362 -4.05 -29.27 12.75
N GLY A 363 -5.25 -29.19 12.15
CA GLY A 363 -6.13 -30.35 11.94
C GLY A 363 -6.31 -30.82 10.49
N ALA A 364 -6.12 -29.96 9.49
CA ALA A 364 -6.31 -30.31 8.08
C ALA A 364 -5.33 -29.51 7.21
N GLY A 365 -4.54 -30.20 6.38
CA GLY A 365 -3.51 -29.63 5.49
C GLY A 365 -4.08 -28.78 4.35
N GLY A 366 -4.74 -27.66 4.69
CA GLY A 366 -5.26 -26.69 3.74
C GLY A 366 -4.15 -25.79 3.17
N GLU A 367 -4.20 -25.61 1.85
CA GLU A 367 -3.21 -24.90 1.04
C GLU A 367 -3.09 -23.40 1.40
N GLU A 368 -1.85 -22.96 1.64
CA GLU A 368 -1.45 -21.58 1.84
C GLU A 368 -1.46 -20.78 0.54
N HIS A 369 -2.51 -20.00 0.26
CA HIS A 369 -2.50 -19.17 -0.97
C HIS A 369 -2.75 -17.67 -0.80
N GLY A 370 -3.37 -17.18 0.27
CA GLY A 370 -3.67 -15.74 0.41
C GLY A 370 -2.50 -14.93 1.00
N LEU A 371 -2.25 -15.14 2.29
CA LEU A 371 -1.33 -14.30 3.06
C LEU A 371 0.14 -14.60 2.77
N GLU A 372 0.52 -15.86 2.59
CA GLU A 372 1.91 -16.20 2.23
C GLU A 372 2.27 -15.67 0.83
N THR A 373 1.34 -15.74 -0.12
CA THR A 373 1.49 -15.08 -1.43
C THR A 373 1.64 -13.57 -1.26
N TRP A 374 0.86 -12.94 -0.38
CA TRP A 374 1.00 -11.50 -0.10
C TRP A 374 2.34 -11.15 0.57
N LEU A 375 2.81 -11.96 1.52
CA LEU A 375 4.12 -11.82 2.16
C LEU A 375 5.26 -12.04 1.15
N ASN A 376 5.13 -13.01 0.25
CA ASN A 376 6.09 -13.27 -0.82
C ASN A 376 6.10 -12.13 -1.86
N LEU A 377 4.93 -11.56 -2.20
CA LEU A 377 4.84 -10.37 -3.05
C LEU A 377 5.48 -9.15 -2.37
N LEU A 378 5.28 -9.00 -1.06
CA LEU A 378 5.95 -8.01 -0.24
C LEU A 378 7.47 -8.19 -0.28
N LYS A 379 7.94 -9.44 -0.13
CA LYS A 379 9.36 -9.79 -0.22
C LYS A 379 9.94 -9.44 -1.58
N GLU A 380 9.26 -9.81 -2.67
CA GLU A 380 9.66 -9.47 -4.05
C GLU A 380 9.69 -7.95 -4.26
N ALA A 381 8.75 -7.20 -3.68
CA ALA A 381 8.72 -5.74 -3.76
C ALA A 381 9.85 -5.07 -2.95
N LEU A 382 10.15 -5.61 -1.76
CA LEU A 382 11.21 -5.11 -0.88
C LEU A 382 12.60 -5.36 -1.47
N GLU A 383 12.86 -6.58 -1.97
CA GLU A 383 14.15 -6.99 -2.56
C GLU A 383 14.49 -6.21 -3.85
N ASN A 384 13.47 -5.83 -4.64
CA ASN A 384 13.66 -5.14 -5.92
C ASN A 384 13.63 -3.60 -5.81
N SER A 385 13.37 -3.02 -4.63
CA SER A 385 13.27 -1.56 -4.45
C SER A 385 14.65 -0.90 -4.32
N SER A 386 15.28 -0.63 -5.47
CA SER A 386 16.44 0.26 -5.60
C SER A 386 16.08 1.76 -5.58
N ALA A 387 14.81 2.09 -5.34
CA ALA A 387 14.29 3.46 -5.33
C ALA A 387 14.15 4.05 -3.91
N ASN A 388 14.04 5.38 -3.84
CA ASN A 388 13.83 6.17 -2.63
C ASN A 388 12.69 5.61 -1.77
N ALA A 389 12.84 5.68 -0.44
CA ALA A 389 11.84 5.13 0.50
C ALA A 389 10.45 5.74 0.32
N VAL A 390 10.36 7.03 -0.04
CA VAL A 390 9.10 7.74 -0.29
C VAL A 390 8.34 7.12 -1.47
N ASP A 391 9.01 6.93 -2.61
CA ASP A 391 8.41 6.31 -3.80
C ASP A 391 7.92 4.89 -3.51
N PHE A 392 8.69 4.14 -2.70
CA PHE A 392 8.29 2.81 -2.25
C PHE A 392 7.01 2.82 -1.40
N VAL A 393 6.88 3.76 -0.46
CA VAL A 393 5.67 3.87 0.38
C VAL A 393 4.46 4.27 -0.45
N GLU A 394 4.64 5.16 -1.43
CA GLU A 394 3.56 5.56 -2.33
C GLU A 394 3.12 4.40 -3.25
N ASP A 395 4.07 3.67 -3.84
CA ASP A 395 3.78 2.48 -4.63
C ASP A 395 3.12 1.38 -3.78
N PHE A 396 3.59 1.19 -2.55
CA PHE A 396 3.00 0.23 -1.62
C PHE A 396 1.58 0.63 -1.23
N LYS A 397 1.34 1.93 -0.98
CA LYS A 397 0.01 2.48 -0.72
C LYS A 397 -0.92 2.23 -1.90
N LEU A 398 -0.50 2.52 -3.13
CA LEU A 398 -1.34 2.28 -4.31
C LEU A 398 -1.80 0.81 -4.38
N ASN A 399 -0.91 -0.14 -4.05
CA ASN A 399 -1.27 -1.56 -3.97
C ASN A 399 -2.16 -1.90 -2.76
N LEU A 400 -1.89 -1.34 -1.58
CA LEU A 400 -2.68 -1.58 -0.36
C LEU A 400 -4.14 -1.12 -0.51
N TYR A 401 -4.36 0.06 -1.09
CA TYR A 401 -5.67 0.70 -1.19
C TYR A 401 -6.41 0.35 -2.48
N ALA A 402 -5.76 -0.28 -3.46
CA ALA A 402 -6.41 -0.69 -4.69
C ALA A 402 -7.55 -1.68 -4.40
N LYS A 403 -8.75 -1.33 -4.86
CA LYS A 403 -9.87 -2.27 -4.94
C LYS A 403 -9.45 -3.41 -5.87
N GLU A 404 -9.71 -4.65 -5.49
CA GLU A 404 -9.38 -5.79 -6.35
C GLU A 404 -10.49 -6.03 -7.39
N ILE A 405 -10.07 -6.44 -8.59
CA ILE A 405 -10.91 -7.00 -9.64
C ILE A 405 -10.52 -8.46 -9.86
N TYR A 406 -11.50 -9.29 -10.18
CA TYR A 406 -11.28 -10.71 -10.47
C TYR A 406 -11.41 -10.94 -11.96
N VAL A 407 -10.36 -11.47 -12.57
CA VAL A 407 -10.29 -11.79 -14.00
C VAL A 407 -10.02 -13.27 -14.19
N PHE A 408 -10.53 -13.83 -15.28
CA PHE A 408 -10.50 -15.26 -15.56
C PHE A 408 -9.46 -15.59 -16.61
N THR A 409 -8.71 -16.66 -16.41
CA THR A 409 -7.91 -17.27 -17.48
C THR A 409 -8.83 -18.03 -18.45
N PRO A 410 -8.35 -18.39 -19.65
CA PRO A 410 -9.11 -19.23 -20.58
C PRO A 410 -9.45 -20.61 -19.98
N LYS A 411 -8.68 -21.07 -19.00
CA LYS A 411 -8.89 -22.34 -18.28
C LYS A 411 -9.89 -22.22 -17.12
N GLY A 412 -10.41 -21.03 -16.84
CA GLY A 412 -11.34 -20.77 -15.74
C GLY A 412 -10.68 -20.48 -14.39
N GLU A 413 -9.34 -20.39 -14.32
CA GLU A 413 -8.65 -19.98 -13.10
C GLU A 413 -8.89 -18.48 -12.84
N ILE A 414 -9.13 -18.13 -11.57
CA ILE A 414 -9.36 -16.75 -11.16
C ILE A 414 -8.03 -16.11 -10.75
N LYS A 415 -7.77 -14.89 -11.24
CA LYS A 415 -6.67 -14.04 -10.80
C LYS A 415 -7.21 -12.72 -10.25
N SER A 416 -6.70 -12.32 -9.09
CA SER A 416 -6.98 -11.01 -8.49
C SER A 416 -5.95 -9.99 -8.97
N LEU A 417 -6.42 -8.83 -9.42
CA LEU A 417 -5.62 -7.69 -9.86
C LEU A 417 -6.13 -6.40 -9.23
N PRO A 418 -5.30 -5.35 -9.09
CA PRO A 418 -5.79 -4.05 -8.68
C PRO A 418 -6.71 -3.42 -9.74
N LYS A 419 -7.75 -2.72 -9.31
CA LYS A 419 -8.68 -1.99 -10.18
C LYS A 419 -7.90 -0.94 -10.96
N GLY A 420 -8.07 -0.93 -12.28
CA GLY A 420 -7.28 -0.10 -13.18
C GLY A 420 -6.13 -0.86 -13.84
N ALA A 421 -5.86 -2.11 -13.43
CA ALA A 421 -4.88 -2.96 -14.09
C ALA A 421 -5.21 -3.17 -15.57
N THR A 422 -4.18 -3.15 -16.40
CA THR A 422 -4.32 -3.37 -17.84
C THR A 422 -4.15 -4.84 -18.22
N SER A 423 -4.48 -5.17 -19.47
CA SER A 423 -4.27 -6.52 -20.00
C SER A 423 -2.80 -6.94 -19.98
N LEU A 424 -1.87 -5.98 -20.08
CA LEU A 424 -0.43 -6.23 -19.91
C LEU A 424 -0.06 -6.52 -18.45
N ASP A 425 -0.65 -5.80 -17.48
CA ASP A 425 -0.48 -6.12 -16.06
C ASP A 425 -0.91 -7.56 -15.74
N PHE A 426 -2.01 -8.03 -16.35
CA PHE A 426 -2.44 -9.43 -16.23
C PHE A 426 -1.39 -10.41 -16.75
N ALA A 427 -0.76 -10.14 -17.89
CA ALA A 427 0.28 -11.01 -18.42
C ALA A 427 1.49 -11.13 -17.48
N PHE A 428 1.93 -10.02 -16.87
CA PHE A 428 2.98 -10.02 -15.86
C PHE A 428 2.55 -10.70 -14.55
N SER A 429 1.26 -10.68 -14.22
CA SER A 429 0.72 -11.38 -13.04
C SER A 429 0.76 -12.91 -13.16
N ILE A 430 0.62 -13.44 -14.39
CA ILE A 430 0.74 -14.88 -14.64
C ILE A 430 2.20 -15.30 -14.47
N HIS A 431 3.10 -14.67 -15.23
CA HIS A 431 4.53 -14.91 -15.12
C HIS A 431 5.31 -13.77 -15.76
N SER A 432 6.46 -13.41 -15.18
CA SER A 432 7.31 -12.34 -15.73
C SER A 432 7.74 -12.62 -17.19
N GLU A 433 8.06 -13.88 -17.52
CA GLU A 433 8.45 -14.27 -18.89
C GLU A 433 7.32 -14.17 -19.89
N ILE A 434 6.09 -14.48 -19.46
CA ILE A 434 4.88 -14.32 -20.29
C ILE A 434 4.62 -12.84 -20.54
N GLY A 435 4.69 -12.02 -19.49
CA GLY A 435 4.60 -10.56 -19.59
C GLY A 435 5.63 -9.99 -20.58
N MET A 436 6.90 -10.36 -20.47
CA MET A 436 7.97 -9.88 -21.36
C MET A 436 7.76 -10.24 -22.83
N ARG A 437 7.19 -11.42 -23.10
CA ARG A 437 6.94 -11.95 -24.45
C ARG A 437 5.54 -11.61 -24.98
N THR A 438 4.77 -10.77 -24.29
CA THR A 438 3.39 -10.46 -24.66
C THR A 438 3.33 -9.66 -25.96
N ARG A 439 2.76 -10.24 -27.01
CA ARG A 439 2.53 -9.60 -28.31
C ARG A 439 1.15 -8.92 -28.38
N GLY A 440 0.14 -9.53 -27.76
CA GLY A 440 -1.23 -9.05 -27.78
C GLY A 440 -2.09 -9.74 -26.74
N THR A 441 -3.27 -9.20 -26.48
CA THR A 441 -4.21 -9.74 -25.50
C THR A 441 -5.61 -9.82 -26.09
N ARG A 442 -6.34 -10.88 -25.80
CA ARG A 442 -7.79 -10.96 -26.06
C ARG A 442 -8.55 -10.87 -24.75
N VAL A 443 -9.59 -10.06 -24.72
CA VAL A 443 -10.53 -9.96 -23.60
C VAL A 443 -11.91 -10.39 -24.09
N ASN A 444 -12.50 -11.38 -23.44
CA ASN A 444 -13.78 -11.99 -23.82
C ASN A 444 -13.82 -12.42 -25.31
N GLY A 445 -12.70 -12.98 -25.79
CA GLY A 445 -12.53 -13.44 -27.18
C GLY A 445 -12.20 -12.34 -28.20
N LYS A 446 -12.21 -11.05 -27.83
CA LYS A 446 -11.91 -9.93 -28.73
C LYS A 446 -10.49 -9.41 -28.53
N LEU A 447 -9.77 -9.10 -29.62
CA LEU A 447 -8.43 -8.52 -29.55
C LEU A 447 -8.51 -7.08 -29.02
N VAL A 448 -7.77 -6.77 -27.96
CA VAL A 448 -7.73 -5.44 -27.33
C VAL A 448 -6.28 -4.94 -27.25
N PRO A 449 -6.06 -3.62 -27.22
CA PRO A 449 -4.72 -3.07 -27.03
C PRO A 449 -4.17 -3.42 -25.64
N LEU A 450 -2.84 -3.42 -25.50
CA LEU A 450 -2.14 -3.81 -24.26
C LEU A 450 -2.41 -2.88 -23.06
N ASN A 451 -2.83 -1.64 -23.32
CA ASN A 451 -3.22 -0.66 -22.31
C ASN A 451 -4.71 -0.72 -21.93
N HIS A 452 -5.45 -1.71 -22.43
CA HIS A 452 -6.87 -1.86 -22.11
C HIS A 452 -7.05 -2.17 -20.63
N VAL A 453 -7.81 -1.33 -19.92
CA VAL A 453 -8.13 -1.51 -18.50
C VAL A 453 -9.14 -2.65 -18.32
N LEU A 454 -8.81 -3.60 -17.45
CA LEU A 454 -9.62 -4.78 -17.19
C LEU A 454 -10.76 -4.48 -16.22
N ASN A 455 -11.89 -5.16 -16.42
CA ASN A 455 -13.03 -5.15 -15.50
C ASN A 455 -13.15 -6.50 -14.78
N SER A 456 -13.78 -6.49 -13.61
CA SER A 456 -14.07 -7.74 -12.89
C SER A 456 -15.05 -8.58 -13.69
N GLY A 457 -14.75 -9.86 -13.92
CA GLY A 457 -15.52 -10.76 -14.76
C GLY A 457 -14.89 -11.03 -16.13
N ASP A 458 -13.92 -10.23 -16.55
CA ASP A 458 -13.30 -10.37 -17.87
C ASP A 458 -12.47 -11.65 -17.97
N GLN A 459 -12.64 -12.38 -19.08
CA GLN A 459 -11.78 -13.50 -19.45
C GLN A 459 -10.64 -12.98 -20.33
N VAL A 460 -9.39 -13.19 -19.92
CA VAL A 460 -8.21 -12.63 -20.58
C VAL A 460 -7.30 -13.74 -21.11
N GLU A 461 -7.02 -13.71 -22.41
CA GLU A 461 -6.07 -14.58 -23.10
C GLU A 461 -4.83 -13.77 -23.52
N VAL A 462 -3.64 -14.24 -23.15
CA VAL A 462 -2.37 -13.59 -23.50
C VAL A 462 -1.73 -14.30 -24.68
N ILE A 463 -1.44 -13.55 -25.75
CA ILE A 463 -0.76 -14.05 -26.94
C ILE A 463 0.73 -13.68 -26.83
N THR A 464 1.59 -14.69 -26.69
CA THR A 464 3.04 -14.51 -26.55
C THR A 464 3.82 -14.78 -27.84
N SER A 465 4.96 -14.12 -28.03
CA SER A 465 5.93 -14.38 -29.10
C SER A 465 7.36 -14.38 -28.57
N GLN A 466 8.22 -15.30 -29.04
CA GLN A 466 9.63 -15.36 -28.61
C GLN A 466 10.46 -14.14 -29.07
N SER A 467 10.07 -13.49 -30.16
CA SER A 467 10.76 -12.32 -30.70
C SER A 467 10.39 -11.00 -30.00
N GLN A 468 9.31 -11.00 -29.21
CA GLN A 468 8.81 -9.79 -28.58
C GLN A 468 9.66 -9.43 -27.36
N LYS A 469 10.00 -8.14 -27.24
CA LYS A 469 10.66 -7.56 -26.07
C LYS A 469 9.89 -6.34 -25.57
N PRO A 470 9.98 -6.02 -24.26
CA PRO A 470 9.41 -4.79 -23.72
C PRO A 470 10.02 -3.55 -24.39
N ASN A 471 9.18 -2.55 -24.63
CA ASN A 471 9.62 -1.24 -25.10
C ASN A 471 9.43 -0.17 -24.00
N PRO A 472 10.02 1.02 -24.12
CA PRO A 472 9.83 2.08 -23.13
C PRO A 472 8.37 2.51 -22.94
N HIS A 473 7.54 2.47 -23.99
CA HIS A 473 6.13 2.87 -23.93
C HIS A 473 5.29 1.92 -23.06
N TRP A 474 5.74 0.68 -22.83
CA TRP A 474 5.04 -0.24 -21.93
C TRP A 474 4.99 0.29 -20.50
N LEU A 475 5.93 1.15 -20.09
CA LEU A 475 5.91 1.80 -18.77
C LEU A 475 4.68 2.69 -18.58
N ASP A 476 4.14 3.24 -19.66
CA ASP A 476 2.92 4.06 -19.65
C ASP A 476 1.65 3.21 -19.68
N TYR A 477 1.76 1.94 -20.14
CA TYR A 477 0.63 1.02 -20.24
C TYR A 477 0.39 0.22 -18.96
N VAL A 478 1.44 -0.06 -18.19
CA VAL A 478 1.32 -0.84 -16.96
C VAL A 478 1.04 0.07 -15.78
N THR A 479 0.12 -0.37 -14.92
CA THR A 479 -0.19 0.33 -13.68
C THR A 479 0.52 -0.30 -12.49
N THR A 480 0.76 -1.60 -12.53
CA THR A 480 1.28 -2.36 -11.39
C THR A 480 2.79 -2.15 -11.19
N SER A 481 3.21 -1.98 -9.94
CA SER A 481 4.63 -1.78 -9.58
C SER A 481 5.49 -2.98 -10.01
N ARG A 482 4.96 -4.20 -9.92
CA ARG A 482 5.65 -5.42 -10.35
C ARG A 482 5.99 -5.39 -11.84
N ALA A 483 5.01 -5.08 -12.70
CA ALA A 483 5.22 -5.00 -14.13
C ALA A 483 6.18 -3.84 -14.47
N LYS A 484 5.99 -2.65 -13.86
CA LYS A 484 6.88 -1.49 -14.03
C LYS A 484 8.34 -1.83 -13.70
N ASN A 485 8.58 -2.43 -12.54
CA ASN A 485 9.92 -2.78 -12.09
C ASN A 485 10.57 -3.82 -13.00
N LYS A 486 9.83 -4.85 -13.43
CA LYS A 486 10.37 -5.86 -14.33
C LYS A 486 10.68 -5.28 -15.72
N ILE A 487 9.81 -4.44 -16.27
CA ILE A 487 10.06 -3.73 -17.53
C ILE A 487 11.30 -2.83 -17.41
N LYS A 488 11.39 -2.01 -16.35
CA LYS A 488 12.57 -1.17 -16.08
C LYS A 488 13.86 -2.00 -16.01
N SER A 489 13.85 -3.12 -15.30
CA SER A 489 15.00 -4.01 -15.18
C SER A 489 15.49 -4.50 -16.55
N VAL A 490 14.57 -4.97 -17.40
CA VAL A 490 14.91 -5.47 -18.74
C VAL A 490 15.38 -4.36 -19.66
N LEU A 491 14.76 -3.18 -19.60
CA LEU A 491 15.20 -2.02 -20.36
C LEU A 491 16.62 -1.63 -19.93
N ASN A 492 16.89 -1.55 -18.63
CA ASN A 492 18.22 -1.22 -18.11
C ASN A 492 19.29 -2.23 -18.51
N GLU A 493 18.98 -3.53 -18.49
CA GLU A 493 19.88 -4.59 -18.97
C GLU A 493 20.16 -4.46 -20.47
N SER A 494 19.14 -4.15 -21.28
CA SER A 494 19.32 -3.90 -22.72
C SER A 494 20.18 -2.66 -22.99
N THR A 495 19.98 -1.59 -22.20
CA THR A 495 20.76 -0.34 -22.25
C THR A 495 22.22 -0.60 -21.91
N LYS A 496 22.50 -1.40 -20.87
CA LYS A 496 23.86 -1.82 -20.50
C LYS A 496 24.55 -2.57 -21.64
N LYS A 497 23.86 -3.52 -22.27
CA LYS A 497 24.44 -4.28 -23.39
C LYS A 497 24.76 -3.40 -24.60
N ILE A 498 23.84 -2.51 -24.98
CA ILE A 498 24.07 -1.54 -26.06
C ILE A 498 25.21 -0.57 -25.70
N ALA A 499 25.33 -0.19 -24.42
CA ALA A 499 26.42 0.63 -23.94
C ALA A 499 27.78 -0.11 -23.97
N GLU A 500 27.83 -1.42 -23.69
CA GLU A 500 29.07 -2.20 -23.83
C GLU A 500 29.55 -2.24 -25.28
N ASP A 501 28.65 -2.55 -26.21
CA ASP A 501 28.93 -2.53 -27.66
C ASP A 501 29.33 -1.11 -28.11
N GLY A 502 28.62 -0.11 -27.62
CA GLY A 502 28.87 1.31 -27.89
C GLY A 502 30.21 1.80 -27.35
N LYS A 503 30.66 1.29 -26.20
CA LYS A 503 32.00 1.57 -25.64
C LYS A 503 33.09 1.01 -26.54
N GLU A 504 32.93 -0.21 -27.05
CA GLU A 504 33.89 -0.78 -27.98
C GLU A 504 33.94 0.01 -29.29
N LEU A 505 32.77 0.35 -29.86
CA LEU A 505 32.66 1.16 -31.06
C LEU A 505 33.28 2.55 -30.89
N LEU A 506 32.99 3.23 -29.78
CA LEU A 506 33.55 4.54 -29.45
C LEU A 506 35.07 4.47 -29.30
N THR A 507 35.58 3.42 -28.64
CA THR A 507 37.02 3.20 -28.46
C THR A 507 37.72 3.03 -29.81
N ARG A 508 37.13 2.26 -30.74
CA ARG A 508 37.65 2.11 -32.11
C ARG A 508 37.65 3.45 -32.86
N LYS A 509 36.55 4.21 -32.81
CA LYS A 509 36.44 5.52 -33.47
C LYS A 509 37.43 6.56 -32.91
N LEU A 510 37.60 6.64 -31.59
CA LEU A 510 38.55 7.54 -30.94
C LEU A 510 40.01 7.16 -31.25
N ARG A 511 40.31 5.86 -31.39
CA ARG A 511 41.64 5.40 -31.80
C ARG A 511 42.02 5.90 -33.20
N HIS A 512 41.08 5.93 -34.15
CA HIS A 512 41.30 6.53 -35.47
C HIS A 512 41.59 8.04 -35.40
N LEU A 513 41.09 8.72 -34.36
CA LEU A 513 41.36 10.13 -34.08
C LEU A 513 42.61 10.34 -33.20
N LYS A 514 43.39 9.29 -32.93
CA LYS A 514 44.57 9.29 -32.05
C LYS A 514 44.27 9.71 -30.59
N ILE A 515 43.04 9.48 -30.12
CA ILE A 515 42.63 9.74 -28.74
C ILE A 515 42.47 8.41 -28.00
N THR A 516 43.12 8.27 -26.84
CA THR A 516 42.96 7.12 -25.95
C THR A 516 41.79 7.34 -25.00
N LEU A 517 40.93 6.34 -24.83
CA LEU A 517 39.80 6.40 -23.90
C LEU A 517 40.29 6.15 -22.47
N ASN A 518 40.62 7.23 -21.76
CA ASN A 518 40.99 7.23 -20.33
C ASN A 518 39.91 7.95 -19.51
N GLU A 519 39.91 7.82 -18.18
CA GLU A 519 38.90 8.46 -17.29
C GLU A 519 38.79 9.98 -17.51
N ALA A 520 39.92 10.67 -17.69
CA ALA A 520 39.93 12.10 -18.01
C ALA A 520 39.18 12.41 -19.32
N THR A 521 39.45 11.66 -20.38
CA THR A 521 38.78 11.85 -21.68
C THR A 521 37.31 11.47 -21.64
N LEU A 522 36.94 10.54 -20.77
CA LEU A 522 35.56 10.11 -20.57
C LEU A 522 34.74 11.22 -19.91
N ASN A 523 35.28 11.83 -18.85
CA ASN A 523 34.64 12.96 -18.17
C ASN A 523 34.55 14.20 -19.09
N GLU A 524 35.58 14.45 -19.90
CA GLU A 524 35.55 15.49 -20.94
C GLU A 524 34.45 15.25 -21.97
N LEU A 525 34.30 14.02 -22.48
CA LEU A 525 33.26 13.65 -23.44
C LEU A 525 31.85 13.74 -22.84
N VAL A 526 31.67 13.27 -21.61
CA VAL A 526 30.40 13.41 -20.88
C VAL A 526 30.01 14.87 -20.72
N SER A 527 30.97 15.74 -20.39
CA SER A 527 30.76 17.18 -20.26
C SER A 527 30.47 17.84 -21.62
N TYR A 528 31.22 17.48 -22.66
CA TYR A 528 31.07 18.01 -24.02
C TYR A 528 29.70 17.71 -24.61
N PHE A 529 29.24 16.46 -24.46
CA PHE A 529 27.91 16.03 -24.92
C PHE A 529 26.77 16.35 -23.93
N LYS A 530 27.07 17.04 -22.82
CA LYS A 530 26.12 17.43 -21.76
C LYS A 530 25.31 16.23 -21.22
N LEU A 531 25.99 15.13 -20.94
CA LEU A 531 25.40 13.89 -20.45
C LEU A 531 25.52 13.79 -18.93
N LYS A 532 24.60 13.05 -18.30
CA LYS A 532 24.60 12.86 -16.84
C LYS A 532 25.57 11.76 -16.41
N THR A 533 25.74 10.73 -17.24
CA THR A 533 26.57 9.56 -16.90
C THR A 533 27.43 9.10 -18.07
N SER A 534 28.51 8.37 -17.77
CA SER A 534 29.34 7.70 -18.77
C SER A 534 28.60 6.56 -19.50
N LEU A 535 27.62 5.94 -18.84
CA LEU A 535 26.77 4.91 -19.43
C LEU A 535 25.89 5.49 -20.55
N ASP A 536 25.36 6.71 -20.36
CA ASP A 536 24.60 7.42 -21.40
C ASP A 536 25.46 7.73 -22.63
N LEU A 537 26.74 8.09 -22.42
CA LEU A 537 27.68 8.35 -23.51
C LEU A 537 27.87 7.10 -24.36
N PHE A 538 28.15 5.96 -23.72
CA PHE A 538 28.37 4.71 -24.41
C PHE A 538 27.10 4.20 -25.10
N TYR A 539 25.94 4.33 -24.44
CA TYR A 539 24.65 4.00 -25.04
C TYR A 539 24.39 4.83 -26.30
N ARG A 540 24.58 6.15 -26.23
CA ARG A 540 24.41 7.07 -27.38
C ARG A 540 25.38 6.78 -28.52
N ALA A 541 26.60 6.36 -28.20
CA ALA A 541 27.56 5.88 -29.20
C ALA A 541 27.11 4.57 -29.85
N GLY A 542 26.57 3.62 -29.07
CA GLY A 542 26.06 2.33 -29.55
C GLY A 542 24.83 2.44 -30.44
N VAL A 543 23.90 3.33 -30.10
CA VAL A 543 22.71 3.63 -30.93
C VAL A 543 23.06 4.47 -32.18
N GLY A 544 24.29 5.00 -32.25
CA GLY A 544 24.76 5.79 -33.40
C GLY A 544 24.29 7.24 -33.41
N THR A 545 23.76 7.74 -32.29
CA THR A 545 23.37 9.15 -32.14
C THR A 545 24.58 10.10 -32.08
N ILE A 546 25.75 9.58 -31.67
CA ILE A 546 27.02 10.32 -31.74
C ILE A 546 27.63 10.05 -33.11
N ASP A 547 27.58 11.06 -33.96
CA ASP A 547 28.12 10.97 -35.31
C ASP A 547 29.65 11.16 -35.33
N ASN A 548 30.29 10.60 -36.35
CA ASN A 548 31.72 10.71 -36.58
C ASN A 548 32.17 12.16 -36.73
N GLN A 549 31.31 13.06 -37.21
CA GLN A 549 31.60 14.49 -37.32
C GLN A 549 31.71 15.15 -35.94
N GLN A 550 30.79 14.87 -35.02
CA GLN A 550 30.83 15.39 -33.65
C GLN A 550 32.07 14.94 -32.87
N LEU A 551 32.54 13.70 -33.11
CA LEU A 551 33.79 13.19 -32.54
C LEU A 551 35.03 13.87 -33.15
N LYS A 552 35.00 14.22 -34.44
CA LYS A 552 36.06 14.98 -35.10
C LYS A 552 36.12 16.43 -34.59
N ASP A 553 34.96 17.06 -34.38
CA ASP A 553 34.87 18.42 -33.83
C ASP A 553 35.43 18.47 -32.41
N TYR A 554 35.11 17.47 -31.57
CA TYR A 554 35.72 17.29 -30.26
C TYR A 554 37.25 17.12 -30.36
N ALA A 555 37.74 16.28 -31.27
CA ALA A 555 39.18 16.06 -31.47
C ALA A 555 39.90 17.34 -31.95
N ALA A 556 39.24 18.16 -32.78
CA ALA A 556 39.76 19.44 -33.25
C ALA A 556 39.83 20.50 -32.14
N LEU A 557 38.85 20.53 -31.23
CA LEU A 557 38.88 21.39 -30.04
C LEU A 557 40.02 21.00 -29.08
N LYS A 558 40.29 19.69 -28.95
CA LYS A 558 41.38 19.17 -28.14
C LYS A 558 42.76 19.47 -28.73
N SER A 559 42.92 19.35 -30.05
CA SER A 559 44.18 19.69 -30.73
C SER A 559 44.45 21.20 -30.73
N ASN A 560 43.41 22.04 -30.85
CA ASN A 560 43.53 23.50 -30.73
C ASN A 560 43.87 23.98 -29.31
N SER A 561 43.43 23.28 -28.25
CA SER A 561 43.90 23.57 -26.89
C SER A 561 45.38 23.27 -26.71
N PHE A 562 45.89 22.20 -27.33
CA PHE A 562 47.33 21.90 -27.34
C PHE A 562 48.11 22.95 -28.14
N MET A 563 47.58 23.39 -29.30
CA MET A 563 48.23 24.41 -30.13
C MET A 563 48.19 25.82 -29.50
N ASN A 564 47.17 26.14 -28.71
CA ASN A 564 47.10 27.39 -27.92
C ASN A 564 48.05 27.37 -26.70
N PHE A 565 48.37 26.20 -26.14
CA PHE A 565 49.38 26.09 -25.09
C PHE A 565 50.81 26.34 -25.61
N PHE A 566 51.11 25.95 -26.85
CA PHE A 566 52.43 26.16 -27.48
C PHE A 566 52.58 27.51 -28.22
N LYS A 567 51.50 28.29 -28.38
CA LYS A 567 51.55 29.65 -28.98
C LYS A 567 51.05 30.75 -28.04
N GLY A 568 51.14 30.53 -26.73
CA GLY A 568 50.79 31.53 -25.72
C GLY A 568 51.89 32.54 -25.39
N LYS A 569 52.49 33.24 -26.37
CA LYS A 569 53.16 34.54 -26.14
C LYS A 569 53.07 35.45 -27.37
N ILE A 570 52.53 36.65 -27.11
CA ILE A 570 52.58 37.92 -27.87
C ILE A 570 51.28 38.33 -28.61
N LYS A 571 50.43 39.05 -27.86
CA LYS A 571 49.83 40.39 -28.12
C LYS A 571 49.04 40.68 -29.41
N ARG A 572 47.78 41.12 -29.21
CA ARG A 572 47.16 42.46 -29.48
C ARG A 572 45.73 42.34 -30.01
N THR A 573 44.78 42.98 -29.33
CA THR A 573 43.51 43.46 -29.93
C THR A 573 43.82 44.62 -30.89
N PRO A 574 43.16 44.73 -32.07
CA PRO A 574 41.85 45.40 -32.12
C PRO A 574 40.83 44.92 -33.21
N ASN A 575 39.55 45.05 -32.86
CA ASN A 575 38.34 45.43 -33.63
C ASN A 575 38.01 44.96 -35.09
N LEU A 576 36.74 44.51 -35.21
CA LEU A 576 35.76 44.53 -36.34
C LEU A 576 35.80 43.38 -37.37
N PRO A 577 34.68 43.03 -38.05
CA PRO A 577 33.23 43.12 -37.76
C PRO A 577 32.51 41.75 -37.80
N ILE A 578 31.37 41.60 -37.11
CA ILE A 578 30.55 40.37 -37.16
C ILE A 578 29.65 40.41 -38.41
N GLU A 579 30.10 39.78 -39.49
CA GLU A 579 29.20 39.36 -40.58
C GLU A 579 28.67 37.97 -40.29
N GLN A 580 27.35 37.89 -40.06
CA GLN A 580 26.59 36.67 -39.91
C GLN A 580 26.57 35.90 -41.23
N ILE A 581 27.22 34.73 -41.27
CA ILE A 581 26.90 33.69 -42.24
C ILE A 581 26.06 32.64 -41.50
N GLN A 582 24.79 32.58 -41.88
CA GLN A 582 23.78 31.63 -41.46
C GLN A 582 24.26 30.18 -41.66
N ARG A 583 24.14 29.35 -40.62
CA ARG A 583 24.03 27.89 -40.74
C ARG A 583 22.82 27.45 -39.94
N GLU A 584 21.87 26.84 -40.66
CA GLU A 584 20.65 26.23 -40.14
C GLU A 584 21.03 25.07 -39.19
N GLU A 585 20.81 25.25 -37.89
CA GLU A 585 20.77 24.16 -36.92
C GLU A 585 19.34 23.64 -36.80
N LEU A 586 19.10 22.43 -37.32
CA LEU A 586 17.95 21.60 -37.00
C LEU A 586 18.06 21.11 -35.54
N SER A 587 17.77 21.99 -34.59
CA SER A 587 17.47 21.62 -33.20
C SER A 587 16.01 21.19 -33.08
N ARG A 588 15.75 20.16 -32.28
CA ARG A 588 14.39 19.69 -31.98
C ARG A 588 13.68 20.77 -31.14
N ASN A 589 12.78 21.51 -31.78
CA ASN A 589 11.97 22.58 -31.19
C ASN A 589 11.09 22.07 -30.05
N TYR A 590 11.49 22.37 -28.81
CA TYR A 590 10.56 22.57 -27.68
C TYR A 590 10.27 24.08 -27.46
N ASP A 591 10.63 24.94 -28.43
CA ASP A 591 10.52 26.41 -28.39
C ASP A 591 9.31 26.98 -29.17
N LEU A 592 8.22 26.23 -29.34
CA LEU A 592 7.03 26.74 -30.03
C LEU A 592 5.99 27.27 -29.04
N LEU A 593 5.78 28.60 -29.05
CA LEU A 593 4.59 29.24 -28.54
C LEU A 593 3.40 28.90 -29.45
N VAL A 594 2.40 28.22 -28.90
CA VAL A 594 1.17 27.82 -29.58
C VAL A 594 -0.01 28.64 -29.07
N PHE A 595 -0.88 29.09 -29.98
CA PHE A 595 -1.96 30.01 -29.66
C PHE A 595 -3.31 29.28 -29.65
N GLY A 596 -4.13 29.55 -28.62
CA GLY A 596 -5.49 29.04 -28.51
C GLY A 596 -5.60 27.55 -28.14
N LYS A 597 -6.84 27.04 -28.08
CA LYS A 597 -7.13 25.62 -27.74
C LYS A 597 -6.80 24.65 -28.89
N GLU A 598 -6.57 25.17 -30.09
CA GLU A 598 -6.31 24.38 -31.31
C GLU A 598 -4.83 24.36 -31.70
N GLU A 599 -3.95 24.91 -30.86
CA GLU A 599 -2.48 24.88 -31.04
C GLU A 599 -2.01 25.47 -32.39
N ASP A 600 -2.58 26.61 -32.77
CA ASP A 600 -2.20 27.28 -34.02
C ASP A 600 -0.80 27.88 -33.94
N LYS A 601 -0.03 27.67 -35.01
CA LYS A 601 1.33 28.20 -35.20
C LYS A 601 1.25 29.56 -35.88
N LEU A 602 1.53 30.63 -35.14
CA LEU A 602 1.62 31.98 -35.67
C LEU A 602 3.06 32.49 -35.59
N ASP A 603 3.49 33.23 -36.60
CA ASP A 603 4.79 33.91 -36.58
C ASP A 603 4.78 35.03 -35.52
N TYR A 604 5.75 35.00 -34.62
CA TYR A 604 5.88 35.98 -33.54
C TYR A 604 7.32 36.48 -33.40
N LYS A 605 7.49 37.65 -32.79
CA LYS A 605 8.80 38.21 -32.39
C LYS A 605 8.83 38.47 -30.89
N LEU A 606 9.94 38.13 -30.24
CA LEU A 606 10.15 38.46 -28.82
C LEU A 606 10.43 39.97 -28.66
N SER A 607 9.90 40.57 -27.60
CA SER A 607 10.10 41.99 -27.33
C SER A 607 11.43 42.25 -26.59
N ASN A 608 12.18 43.25 -27.07
CA ASN A 608 13.48 43.62 -26.51
C ASN A 608 13.39 44.34 -25.15
N CYS A 609 12.20 44.76 -24.71
CA CYS A 609 12.03 45.50 -23.46
C CYS A 609 12.05 44.60 -22.22
N CYS A 610 11.67 43.32 -22.36
CA CYS A 610 11.55 42.40 -21.23
C CYS A 610 12.22 41.04 -21.44
N ASN A 611 12.68 40.73 -22.67
CA ASN A 611 13.44 39.51 -23.00
C ASN A 611 12.89 38.24 -22.33
N PRO A 612 11.66 37.82 -22.67
CA PRO A 612 11.07 36.60 -22.12
C PRO A 612 11.92 35.38 -22.48
N ILE A 613 12.17 34.52 -21.49
CA ILE A 613 12.93 33.27 -21.65
C ILE A 613 12.00 32.04 -21.57
N PRO A 614 12.40 30.88 -22.12
CA PRO A 614 11.59 29.67 -22.05
C PRO A 614 11.23 29.29 -20.61
N GLY A 615 9.93 29.17 -20.32
CA GLY A 615 9.38 28.90 -18.98
C GLY A 615 8.75 30.10 -18.29
N ASP A 616 8.90 31.32 -18.83
CA ASP A 616 8.19 32.51 -18.34
C ASP A 616 6.72 32.55 -18.81
N ASP A 617 5.82 33.05 -17.96
CA ASP A 617 4.47 33.42 -18.38
C ASP A 617 4.54 34.64 -19.31
N VAL A 618 3.96 34.52 -20.51
CA VAL A 618 4.02 35.55 -21.56
C VAL A 618 2.64 35.92 -22.10
N PHE A 619 2.52 37.11 -22.69
CA PHE A 619 1.36 37.54 -23.47
C PHE A 619 1.77 38.20 -24.79
N GLY A 620 0.93 38.07 -25.82
CA GLY A 620 1.19 38.60 -27.17
C GLY A 620 0.35 39.84 -27.47
N PHE A 621 0.94 40.85 -28.12
CA PHE A 621 0.25 42.03 -28.63
C PHE A 621 0.41 42.13 -30.16
N ILE A 622 -0.67 42.40 -30.89
CA ILE A 622 -0.66 42.53 -32.35
C ILE A 622 -0.23 43.95 -32.72
N THR A 623 0.86 44.08 -33.48
CA THR A 623 1.34 45.37 -33.99
C THR A 623 1.01 45.53 -35.48
N ILE A 624 0.75 46.77 -35.92
CA ILE A 624 0.23 47.07 -37.27
C ILE A 624 1.22 46.67 -38.38
N ASN A 625 2.54 46.77 -38.13
CA ASN A 625 3.57 46.55 -39.16
C ASN A 625 4.54 45.39 -38.86
N GLU A 626 4.59 44.85 -37.64
CA GLU A 626 5.64 43.90 -37.22
C GLU A 626 5.10 42.56 -36.71
N GLY A 627 3.81 42.30 -36.88
CA GLY A 627 3.16 41.06 -36.44
C GLY A 627 2.96 40.99 -34.92
N ILE A 628 2.90 39.78 -34.38
CA ILE A 628 2.67 39.51 -32.96
C ILE A 628 3.98 39.70 -32.18
N LYS A 629 3.99 40.61 -31.19
CA LYS A 629 5.10 40.76 -30.25
C LYS A 629 4.79 40.11 -28.91
N VAL A 630 5.71 39.28 -28.44
CA VAL A 630 5.60 38.54 -27.18
C VAL A 630 6.31 39.29 -26.06
N HIS A 631 5.59 39.57 -24.99
CA HIS A 631 6.05 40.23 -23.77
C HIS A 631 5.96 39.27 -22.58
N LYS A 632 6.89 39.41 -21.64
CA LYS A 632 6.80 38.77 -20.33
C LYS A 632 5.65 39.41 -19.53
N ARG A 633 4.85 38.59 -18.87
CA ARG A 633 3.67 39.03 -18.10
C ARG A 633 4.02 39.83 -16.85
#